data_AF-A0A849Q762-F1
#
_entry.id   AF-A0A849Q762-F1
#
_cell.length_a   1.000
_cell.length_b   1.000
_cell.length_c   1.000
_cell.angle_alpha   90.00
_cell.angle_beta   90.00
_cell.angle_gamma   90.00
#
_symmetry.space_group_name_H-M   'P 1'
#
loop_
_entity.id
_entity.type
_entity.pdbx_description
1 polymer ?
#
loop_
_entity_poly.entity_id
_entity_poly.type
_entity_poly.pdbx_seq_one_letter_code
_entity_poly.pdbx_strand_id
1 'polypeptide(L)'
;MIQDKAGLQEMVSILGRRGQTIYGRQSIVETCTKAGVILIDDPDDERHDENSPESLERFLLEYSKLGPGARLTLLILSKQYEATLPEELTSKKKSLVDLMSLLSDFMNR
;
A
#
# COMPACT_ATOMS: atom_id res chain seq x y z
N MET A 1 14.71 -8.53 -10.53
CA MET A 1 14.97 -8.11 -9.13
C MET A 1 15.11 -6.60 -8.97
N ILE A 2 15.70 -5.84 -9.90
CA ILE A 2 15.80 -4.36 -9.78
C ILE A 2 14.45 -3.65 -10.07
N GLN A 3 13.65 -4.17 -11.00
CA GLN A 3 12.37 -3.58 -11.43
C GLN A 3 11.28 -3.60 -10.34
N ASP A 4 11.33 -4.59 -9.44
CA ASP A 4 10.32 -4.77 -8.38
C ASP A 4 10.48 -3.74 -7.26
N LYS A 5 11.72 -3.41 -6.87
CA LYS A 5 11.99 -2.37 -5.85
C LYS A 5 11.46 -1.02 -6.31
N ALA A 6 11.74 -0.60 -7.53
CA ALA A 6 11.30 0.70 -8.05
C ALA A 6 9.77 0.83 -8.08
N GLY A 7 9.06 -0.24 -8.47
CA GLY A 7 7.60 -0.29 -8.43
C GLY A 7 7.04 -0.17 -7.01
N LEU A 8 7.61 -0.92 -6.05
CA LEU A 8 7.23 -0.84 -4.62
C LEU A 8 7.46 0.56 -4.04
N GLN A 9 8.59 1.17 -4.37
CA GLN A 9 9.02 2.48 -3.91
C GLN A 9 8.04 3.57 -4.39
N GLU A 10 7.66 3.54 -5.66
CA GLU A 10 6.66 4.46 -6.23
C GLU A 10 5.27 4.25 -5.60
N MET A 11 4.85 2.99 -5.42
CA MET A 11 3.61 2.67 -4.73
C MET A 11 3.58 3.25 -3.32
N VAL A 12 4.63 3.04 -2.52
CA VAL A 12 4.71 3.54 -1.15
C VAL A 12 4.67 5.06 -1.10
N SER A 13 5.30 5.77 -2.03
CA SER A 13 5.19 7.25 -2.12
C SER A 13 3.78 7.71 -2.41
N ILE A 14 3.10 7.07 -3.38
CA ILE A 14 1.72 7.43 -3.72
C ILE A 14 0.78 7.15 -2.55
N LEU A 15 0.93 6.00 -1.90
CA LEU A 15 0.12 5.59 -0.76
C LEU A 15 0.40 6.48 0.46
N GLY A 16 1.65 6.85 0.70
CA GLY A 16 2.05 7.79 1.74
C GLY A 16 1.39 9.15 1.55
N ARG A 17 1.41 9.70 0.33
CA ARG A 17 0.81 11.02 0.04
C ARG A 17 -0.72 10.96 0.02
N ARG A 18 -1.32 10.07 -0.78
CA ARG A 18 -2.78 9.99 -0.94
C ARG A 18 -3.47 9.39 0.29
N GLY A 19 -2.80 8.48 0.98
CA GLY A 19 -3.31 7.88 2.20
C GLY A 19 -3.52 8.91 3.30
N GLN A 20 -2.71 9.98 3.36
CA GLN A 20 -2.90 11.06 4.34
C GLN A 20 -4.23 11.77 4.13
N THR A 21 -4.64 11.95 2.86
CA THR A 21 -5.93 12.54 2.51
C THR A 21 -7.10 11.59 2.76
N ILE A 22 -6.93 10.29 2.50
CA ILE A 22 -8.02 9.30 2.58
C ILE A 22 -8.25 8.80 4.01
N TYR A 23 -7.18 8.46 4.72
CA TYR A 23 -7.21 7.81 6.04
C TYR A 23 -6.75 8.73 7.19
N GLY A 24 -6.35 9.97 6.87
CA GLY A 24 -5.81 10.93 7.82
C GLY A 24 -4.31 10.79 8.03
N ARG A 25 -3.65 11.92 8.31
CA ARG A 25 -2.19 11.99 8.50
C ARG A 25 -1.69 11.07 9.61
N GLN A 26 -2.35 11.03 10.75
CA GLN A 26 -1.93 10.22 11.90
C GLN A 26 -1.88 8.72 11.55
N SER A 27 -2.91 8.20 10.88
CA SER A 27 -2.96 6.80 10.45
C SER A 27 -1.77 6.42 9.56
N ILE A 28 -1.38 7.29 8.65
CA ILE A 28 -0.23 7.05 7.76
C ILE A 28 1.09 7.16 8.52
N VAL A 29 1.25 8.14 9.42
CA VAL A 29 2.44 8.25 10.27
C VAL A 29 2.65 6.96 11.08
N GLU A 30 1.58 6.43 11.69
CA GLU A 30 1.63 5.16 12.44
C GLU A 30 1.98 3.98 11.53
N THR A 31 1.46 3.97 10.29
CA THR A 31 1.75 2.94 9.28
C THR A 31 3.23 2.96 8.88
N CYS A 32 3.78 4.14 8.55
CA CYS A 32 5.21 4.34 8.28
C CYS A 32 6.08 3.91 9.46
N THR A 33 5.71 4.30 10.68
CA THR A 33 6.45 3.96 11.90
C THR A 33 6.51 2.45 12.14
N LYS A 34 5.38 1.74 12.00
CA LYS A 34 5.32 0.27 12.13
C LYS A 34 6.13 -0.44 11.04
N ALA A 35 6.17 0.15 9.85
CA ALA A 35 6.87 -0.40 8.70
C ALA A 35 8.39 -0.13 8.70
N GLY A 36 8.84 0.89 9.43
CA GLY A 36 10.22 1.37 9.33
C GLY A 36 10.48 2.15 8.03
N VAL A 37 9.42 2.76 7.48
CA VAL A 37 9.48 3.53 6.23
C VAL A 37 9.49 5.02 6.54
N ILE A 38 10.30 5.78 5.81
CA ILE A 38 10.32 7.24 5.89
C ILE A 38 9.00 7.78 5.39
N LEU A 39 8.35 8.64 6.17
CA LEU A 39 7.14 9.32 5.73
C LEU A 39 7.51 10.30 4.62
N ILE A 40 6.99 10.06 3.42
CA ILE A 40 7.16 10.94 2.27
C ILE A 40 5.94 11.85 2.19
N ASP A 41 6.14 13.13 2.51
CA ASP A 41 5.16 14.20 2.33
C ASP A 41 5.50 15.15 1.18
N ASP A 42 6.74 15.10 0.68
CA ASP A 42 7.23 15.84 -0.49
C ASP A 42 7.62 14.87 -1.63
N PRO A 43 7.10 15.03 -2.87
CA PRO A 43 7.56 14.26 -4.03
C PRO A 43 9.07 14.40 -4.34
N ASP A 44 9.71 15.49 -3.93
CA ASP A 44 11.12 15.76 -4.20
C ASP A 44 12.04 15.32 -3.03
N ASP A 45 11.51 14.56 -2.06
CA ASP A 45 12.31 14.05 -0.94
C ASP A 45 13.23 12.91 -1.40
N GLU A 46 14.52 13.23 -1.58
CA GLU A 46 15.58 12.29 -1.99
C GLU A 46 15.75 11.09 -1.05
N ARG A 47 15.24 11.16 0.19
CA ARG A 47 15.29 10.04 1.14
C ARG A 47 14.31 8.92 0.80
N HIS A 48 13.49 9.11 -0.24
CA HIS A 48 12.59 8.08 -0.77
C HIS A 48 13.34 6.77 -1.04
N ASP A 49 14.52 6.82 -1.65
CA ASP A 49 15.30 5.63 -2.04
C ASP A 49 16.02 4.90 -0.88
N GLU A 50 16.02 5.49 0.32
CA GLU A 50 16.69 4.94 1.51
C GLU A 50 15.95 3.74 2.11
N ASN A 51 14.70 3.52 1.72
CA ASN A 51 13.89 2.43 2.25
C ASN A 51 14.36 1.07 1.71
N SER A 52 14.48 0.09 2.62
CA SER A 52 14.79 -1.29 2.25
C SER A 52 13.57 -1.98 1.63
N PRO A 53 13.73 -2.94 0.72
CA PRO A 53 12.61 -3.71 0.15
C PRO A 53 11.69 -4.32 1.22
N GLU A 54 12.25 -4.85 2.30
CA GLU A 54 11.50 -5.47 3.40
C GLU A 54 10.63 -4.45 4.16
N SER A 55 11.11 -3.20 4.26
CA SER A 55 10.37 -2.11 4.90
C SER A 55 9.21 -1.66 4.01
N LEU A 56 9.42 -1.62 2.69
CA LEU A 56 8.37 -1.34 1.71
C LEU A 56 7.27 -2.41 1.74
N GLU A 57 7.63 -3.69 1.72
CA GLU A 57 6.67 -4.80 1.84
C GLU A 57 5.87 -4.71 3.13
N ARG A 58 6.54 -4.45 4.27
CA ARG A 58 5.88 -4.27 5.57
C ARG A 58 4.92 -3.08 5.54
N PHE A 59 5.26 -1.99 4.86
CA PHE A 59 4.34 -0.86 4.67
C PHE A 59 3.08 -1.30 3.94
N LEU A 60 3.18 -2.06 2.85
CA LEU A 60 2.00 -2.55 2.13
C LEU A 60 1.12 -3.44 3.03
N LEU A 61 1.73 -4.29 3.86
CA LEU A 61 1.01 -5.12 4.83
C LEU A 61 0.28 -4.27 5.87
N GLU A 62 0.93 -3.28 6.48
CA GLU A 62 0.29 -2.39 7.45
C GLU A 62 -0.80 -1.51 6.81
N TYR A 63 -0.53 -0.97 5.62
CA TYR A 63 -1.49 -0.17 4.86
C TYR A 63 -2.75 -0.98 4.53
N SER A 64 -2.61 -2.27 4.20
CA SER A 64 -3.74 -3.17 3.91
C SER A 64 -4.72 -3.35 5.09
N LYS A 65 -4.28 -3.03 6.32
CA LYS A 65 -5.10 -3.12 7.54
C LYS A 65 -5.99 -1.89 7.74
N LEU A 66 -5.75 -0.79 7.01
CA LEU A 66 -6.59 0.41 7.05
C LEU A 66 -8.01 0.17 6.50
N GLY A 67 -8.20 -0.90 5.73
CA GLY A 67 -9.53 -1.40 5.39
C GLY A 67 -9.64 -1.98 3.98
N PRO A 68 -10.86 -2.38 3.55
CA PRO A 68 -11.13 -2.93 2.22
C PRO A 68 -10.65 -2.03 1.08
N GLY A 69 -10.91 -0.72 1.17
CA GLY A 69 -10.47 0.26 0.18
C GLY A 69 -8.96 0.28 0.00
N ALA A 70 -8.20 0.17 1.09
CA ALA A 70 -6.74 0.17 1.06
C ALA A 70 -6.19 -1.05 0.31
N ARG A 71 -6.79 -2.22 0.53
CA ARG A 71 -6.46 -3.46 -0.20
C ARG A 71 -6.74 -3.35 -1.68
N LEU A 72 -7.89 -2.79 -2.04
CA LEU A 72 -8.23 -2.57 -3.45
C LEU A 72 -7.25 -1.59 -4.10
N THR A 73 -6.89 -0.50 -3.41
CA THR A 73 -5.88 0.44 -3.89
C THR A 73 -4.53 -0.25 -4.12
N LEU A 74 -4.09 -1.11 -3.19
CA LEU A 74 -2.85 -1.88 -3.35
C LEU A 74 -2.89 -2.77 -4.60
N LEU A 75 -3.99 -3.47 -4.85
CA LEU A 75 -4.16 -4.31 -6.04
C LEU A 75 -4.16 -3.50 -7.35
N ILE A 76 -4.79 -2.33 -7.36
CA ILE A 76 -4.82 -1.44 -8.53
C ILE A 76 -3.41 -0.91 -8.81
N LEU A 77 -2.75 -0.37 -7.79
CA LEU A 77 -1.41 0.21 -7.94
C LEU A 77 -0.37 -0.85 -8.30
N SER A 78 -0.46 -2.07 -7.74
CA SER A 78 0.49 -3.14 -8.09
C SER A 78 0.40 -3.52 -9.57
N LYS A 79 -0.80 -3.44 -10.17
CA LYS A 79 -0.98 -3.62 -11.61
C LYS A 79 -0.44 -2.45 -12.43
N GLN A 80 -0.64 -1.22 -11.95
CA GLN A 80 -0.19 -0.02 -12.65
C GLN A 80 1.34 0.15 -12.65
N TYR A 81 2.00 -0.24 -11.56
CA TYR A 81 3.44 -0.07 -11.35
C TYR A 81 4.24 -1.38 -11.48
N GLU A 82 3.61 -2.44 -11.99
CA GLU A 82 4.21 -3.77 -12.20
C GLU A 82 4.93 -4.32 -10.96
N ALA A 83 4.46 -3.96 -9.77
CA ALA A 83 5.06 -4.37 -8.50
C ALA A 83 4.43 -5.66 -7.99
N THR A 84 5.27 -6.50 -7.38
CA THR A 84 4.82 -7.74 -6.75
C THR A 84 4.30 -7.43 -5.35
N LEU A 85 3.05 -7.81 -5.07
CA LEU A 85 2.52 -7.70 -3.71
C LEU A 85 3.01 -8.88 -2.85
N PRO A 86 3.26 -8.65 -1.55
CA PRO A 86 3.51 -9.71 -0.58
C PRO A 86 2.51 -10.87 -0.69
N GLU A 87 3.00 -12.11 -0.53
CA GLU A 87 2.16 -13.30 -0.63
C GLU A 87 0.99 -13.29 0.37
N GLU A 88 1.14 -12.64 1.51
CA GLU A 88 0.10 -12.49 2.52
C GLU A 88 -1.09 -11.65 2.02
N LEU A 89 -0.88 -10.78 1.02
CA LEU A 89 -1.93 -9.99 0.38
C LEU A 89 -2.58 -10.71 -0.80
N THR A 90 -1.90 -11.70 -1.39
CA THR A 90 -2.33 -12.39 -2.61
C THR A 90 -2.72 -13.86 -2.36
N SER A 91 -2.39 -14.40 -1.18
CA SER A 91 -2.66 -15.78 -0.82
C SER A 91 -4.17 -16.01 -0.74
N LYS A 92 -4.62 -16.86 -1.67
CA LYS A 92 -5.99 -17.28 -2.00
C LYS A 92 -6.91 -17.75 -0.85
N LYS A 93 -6.54 -17.60 0.43
CA LYS A 93 -7.39 -18.03 1.56
C LYS A 93 -8.61 -17.15 1.82
N LYS A 94 -8.75 -16.00 1.16
CA LYS A 94 -10.01 -15.23 1.11
C LYS A 94 -10.31 -14.80 -0.32
N SER A 95 -11.11 -15.65 -0.95
CA SER A 95 -11.58 -15.67 -2.33
C SER A 95 -11.93 -14.29 -2.91
N LEU A 96 -11.81 -14.13 -4.24
CA LEU A 96 -12.41 -13.02 -5.01
C LEU A 96 -13.88 -12.75 -4.63
N VAL A 97 -14.57 -13.75 -4.09
CA VAL A 97 -15.92 -13.64 -3.51
C VAL A 97 -15.98 -12.66 -2.33
N ASP A 98 -14.95 -12.61 -1.47
CA ASP A 98 -14.87 -11.64 -0.36
C ASP A 98 -14.57 -10.23 -0.88
N LEU A 99 -13.78 -10.10 -1.95
CA LEU A 99 -13.55 -8.81 -2.60
C LEU A 99 -14.83 -8.31 -3.30
N MET A 100 -15.55 -9.21 -3.95
CA MET A 100 -16.83 -8.93 -4.63
C MET A 100 -17.94 -8.59 -3.64
N SER A 101 -17.99 -9.24 -2.47
CA SER A 101 -18.95 -8.89 -1.42
C SER A 101 -18.65 -7.52 -0.83
N LEU A 102 -17.37 -7.20 -0.58
CA LEU A 102 -16.95 -5.86 -0.12
C LEU A 102 -17.25 -4.76 -1.15
N LEU A 103 -17.10 -5.03 -2.45
CA LEU A 103 -17.49 -4.12 -3.52
C LEU A 103 -19.00 -3.95 -3.61
N SER A 104 -19.76 -5.03 -3.44
CA SER A 104 -21.23 -5.00 -3.39
C SER A 104 -21.73 -4.15 -2.22
N ASP A 105 -21.14 -4.31 -1.03
CA ASP A 105 -21.50 -3.52 0.16
C ASP A 105 -21.16 -2.03 0.00
N PHE A 106 -20.09 -1.72 -0.74
CA PHE A 106 -19.71 -0.34 -1.07
C PHE A 106 -20.66 0.31 -2.09
N MET A 107 -21.15 -0.44 -3.08
CA MET A 107 -22.07 0.08 -4.10
C MET A 107 -23.52 0.22 -3.62
N ASN A 108 -23.90 -0.44 -2.52
CA ASN A 108 -25.26 -0.42 -1.97
C ASN A 108 -25.45 0.58 -0.82
N ARG A 109 -24.53 1.54 -0.64
CA ARG A 109 -24.66 2.70 0.25
C ARG A 109 -24.77 3.98 -0.56
#